data_AF-A0A920SYN2-F1
#
_entry.id   AF-A0A920SYN2-F1
#
_cell.length_a   1.000
_cell.length_b   1.000
_cell.length_c   1.000
_cell.angle_alpha   90.00
_cell.angle_beta   90.00
_cell.angle_gamma   90.00
#
_symmetry.space_group_name_H-M   'P 1'
#
loop_
_entity.id
_entity.type
_entity.pdbx_description
1 polymer ?
#
loop_
_entity_poly.entity_id
_entity_poly.type
_entity_poly.pdbx_seq_one_letter_code
_entity_poly.pdbx_strand_id
1 'polypeptide(L)'
;MTFGTFNDDIITVGHDPIIVLTELIQTQSNQAEIVTVYTGEMVNAEQIKETTKILANKFDTIDIEVVYGGQPHYDYLIAVE
;
A
#
# COMPACT_ATOMS: atom_id res chain seq x y z
N MET A 1 12.33 1.45 10.28
CA MET A 1 12.17 2.55 9.32
C MET A 1 11.72 1.93 8.02
N THR A 2 10.57 2.36 7.52
CA THR A 2 9.99 1.93 6.26
C THR A 2 9.99 3.12 5.32
N PHE A 3 10.31 2.88 4.06
CA PHE A 3 10.34 3.88 3.01
C PHE A 3 9.47 3.41 1.87
N GLY A 4 8.78 4.36 1.26
CA GLY A 4 7.95 4.13 0.10
C GLY A 4 8.56 4.84 -1.09
N THR A 5 8.69 4.11 -2.19
CA THR A 5 9.31 4.60 -3.42
C THR A 5 8.29 4.67 -4.55
N PHE A 6 8.46 5.64 -5.43
CA PHE A 6 7.69 5.77 -6.67
C PHE A 6 8.62 6.26 -7.77
N ASN A 7 8.72 5.52 -8.88
CA ASN A 7 9.67 5.81 -9.96
C ASN A 7 11.11 6.01 -9.47
N ASP A 8 11.61 5.10 -8.61
CA ASP A 8 12.96 5.13 -8.04
C ASP A 8 13.24 6.26 -7.02
N ASP A 9 12.31 7.20 -6.85
CA ASP A 9 12.38 8.26 -5.84
C ASP A 9 11.71 7.85 -4.53
N ILE A 10 12.35 8.17 -3.40
CA ILE A 10 11.74 8.00 -2.07
C ILE A 10 10.79 9.17 -1.83
N ILE A 11 9.48 8.89 -1.81
CA ILE A 11 8.44 9.91 -1.65
C ILE A 11 7.81 9.94 -0.26
N THR A 12 7.94 8.86 0.52
CA THR A 12 7.50 8.84 1.92
C THR A 12 8.39 7.96 2.79
N VAL A 13 8.50 8.32 4.07
CA VAL A 13 9.33 7.66 5.08
C VAL A 13 8.60 7.66 6.41
N GLY A 14 8.58 6.51 7.08
CA GLY A 14 7.86 6.34 8.33
C GLY A 14 8.41 5.22 9.20
N HIS A 15 7.80 5.03 10.36
CA HIS A 15 8.12 3.91 11.25
C HIS A 15 7.19 2.71 11.05
N ASP A 16 5.99 2.94 10.52
CA ASP A 16 4.98 1.90 10.29
C ASP A 16 4.71 1.72 8.80
N PRO A 17 4.74 0.47 8.27
CA PRO A 17 4.51 0.21 6.86
C PRO A 17 3.09 0.60 6.43
N ILE A 18 2.09 0.48 7.31
CA ILE A 18 0.71 0.91 7.04
C ILE A 18 0.64 2.43 6.81
N ILE A 19 1.40 3.21 7.58
CA ILE A 19 1.37 4.68 7.49
C ILE A 19 2.01 5.10 6.16
N VAL A 20 3.19 4.54 5.87
CA VAL A 20 3.91 4.76 4.60
C VAL A 20 3.03 4.38 3.41
N LEU A 21 2.43 3.19 3.43
CA LEU A 21 1.53 2.72 2.37
C LEU A 21 0.36 3.68 2.15
N THR A 22 -0.28 4.11 3.24
CA THR A 22 -1.43 5.01 3.18
C THR A 22 -1.05 6.37 2.62
N GLU A 23 0.07 6.95 3.02
CA GLU A 23 0.54 8.22 2.45
C GLU A 23 0.92 8.07 0.97
N LEU A 24 1.50 6.93 0.59
CA LEU A 24 1.89 6.67 -0.78
C LEU A 24 0.67 6.59 -1.70
N ILE A 25 -0.34 5.84 -1.27
CA ILE A 25 -1.64 5.78 -1.95
C ILE A 25 -2.21 7.19 -2.01
N GLN A 26 -2.38 7.89 -0.88
CA GLN A 26 -2.95 9.24 -0.88
C GLN A 26 -2.24 10.24 -1.82
N THR A 27 -0.92 10.11 -1.97
CA THR A 27 -0.13 10.98 -2.85
C THR A 27 -0.32 10.61 -4.33
N GLN A 28 -0.38 9.32 -4.66
CA GLN A 28 -0.43 8.85 -6.05
C GLN A 28 -1.87 8.62 -6.56
N SER A 29 -2.81 8.35 -5.67
CA SER A 29 -4.18 7.97 -6.00
C SER A 29 -5.11 9.14 -6.29
N ASN A 30 -4.59 10.38 -6.23
CA ASN A 30 -5.37 11.59 -6.52
C ASN A 30 -5.80 11.68 -8.00
N GLN A 31 -5.18 10.89 -8.88
CA GLN A 31 -5.55 10.75 -10.30
C GLN A 31 -5.84 9.29 -10.69
N ALA A 32 -5.84 8.37 -9.72
CA ALA A 32 -6.01 6.95 -9.97
C ALA A 32 -7.47 6.56 -9.86
N GLU A 33 -7.89 5.65 -10.73
CA GLU A 33 -9.20 5.03 -10.68
C GLU A 33 -9.15 3.77 -9.79
N ILE A 34 -8.04 3.03 -9.86
CA ILE A 34 -7.85 1.76 -9.16
C ILE A 34 -6.46 1.71 -8.52
N VAL A 35 -6.39 1.18 -7.29
CA VAL A 35 -5.13 0.92 -6.58
C VAL A 35 -5.07 -0.54 -6.14
N THR A 36 -4.15 -1.30 -6.71
CA THR A 36 -3.89 -2.68 -6.31
C THR A 36 -2.70 -2.74 -5.36
N VAL A 37 -2.92 -3.26 -4.16
CA VAL A 37 -1.90 -3.46 -3.13
C VAL A 37 -1.52 -4.93 -3.07
N TYR A 38 -0.31 -5.25 -3.48
CA TYR A 38 0.28 -6.58 -3.36
C TYR A 38 1.06 -6.70 -2.05
N THR A 39 0.74 -7.70 -1.23
CA THR A 39 1.45 -7.94 0.04
C THR A 39 2.63 -8.89 -0.14
N GLY A 40 3.68 -8.67 0.65
CA GLY A 40 4.87 -9.51 0.72
C GLY A 40 4.64 -10.85 1.41
N GLU A 41 5.62 -11.74 1.28
CA GLU A 41 5.64 -13.05 1.98
C GLU A 41 5.68 -12.88 3.51
N MET A 42 6.29 -11.80 4.00
CA MET A 42 6.42 -11.52 5.44
C MET A 42 5.13 -10.98 6.08
N VAL A 43 4.11 -10.63 5.29
CA VAL A 43 2.86 -10.05 5.79
C VAL A 43 1.85 -11.15 6.08
N ASN A 44 1.41 -11.25 7.34
CA ASN A 44 0.44 -12.26 7.76
C ASN A 44 -1.00 -11.89 7.42
N ALA A 45 -1.89 -12.88 7.33
CA ALA A 45 -3.30 -12.67 7.00
C ALA A 45 -4.04 -11.66 7.91
N GLU A 46 -3.67 -11.59 9.20
CA GLU A 46 -4.20 -10.57 10.12
C GLU A 46 -3.78 -9.15 9.73
N GLN A 47 -2.51 -8.94 9.40
CA GLN A 47 -2.03 -7.66 8.88
C GLN A 47 -2.70 -7.30 7.56
N ILE A 48 -2.86 -8.26 6.64
CA ILE A 48 -3.55 -8.02 5.36
C ILE A 48 -4.97 -7.52 5.64
N LYS A 49 -5.72 -8.21 6.49
CA LYS A 49 -7.10 -7.87 6.83
C LYS A 49 -7.20 -6.49 7.50
N GLU A 50 -6.28 -6.17 8.40
CA GLU A 50 -6.21 -4.87 9.05
C GLU A 50 -5.88 -3.77 8.03
N THR A 51 -4.90 -4.01 7.14
CA THR A 51 -4.52 -3.11 6.05
C THR A 51 -5.72 -2.81 5.16
N THR A 52 -6.41 -3.84 4.66
CA THR A 52 -7.59 -3.69 3.81
C THR A 52 -8.66 -2.86 4.49
N LYS A 53 -8.91 -3.10 5.78
CA LYS A 53 -9.91 -2.34 6.53
C LYS A 53 -9.53 -0.87 6.70
N ILE A 54 -8.27 -0.57 6.96
CA ILE A 54 -7.76 0.81 7.08
C ILE A 54 -7.88 1.53 5.73
N LEU A 55 -7.44 0.89 4.65
CA LEU A 55 -7.48 1.46 3.30
C LEU A 55 -8.91 1.71 2.83
N ALA A 56 -9.79 0.71 2.95
CA ALA A 56 -11.20 0.86 2.59
C ALA A 56 -11.91 1.96 3.40
N ASN A 57 -11.50 2.20 4.64
CA ASN A 57 -12.09 3.27 5.45
C ASN A 57 -11.55 4.67 5.11
N LYS A 58 -10.28 4.76 4.67
CA LYS A 58 -9.65 6.03 4.28
C LYS A 58 -9.97 6.45 2.86
N PHE A 59 -10.11 5.51 1.95
CA PHE A 59 -10.28 5.74 0.52
C PHE A 59 -11.62 5.16 0.07
N ASP A 60 -12.69 5.93 0.27
CA ASP A 60 -14.05 5.55 -0.15
C ASP A 60 -14.31 5.86 -1.64
N THR A 61 -13.43 6.67 -2.25
CA THR A 61 -13.60 7.21 -3.61
C THR A 61 -12.78 6.50 -4.67
N ILE A 62 -11.88 5.60 -4.27
CA ILE A 62 -10.93 4.89 -5.14
C ILE A 62 -11.13 3.39 -4.89
N ASP A 63 -11.13 2.59 -5.95
CA ASP A 63 -11.24 1.14 -5.80
C ASP A 63 -9.89 0.58 -5.33
N ILE A 64 -9.86 0.01 -4.11
CA ILE A 64 -8.64 -0.54 -3.54
C ILE A 64 -8.76 -2.06 -3.42
N GLU A 65 -7.91 -2.77 -4.15
CA GLU A 65 -7.80 -4.22 -4.08
C GLU A 65 -6.54 -4.64 -3.34
N VAL A 66 -6.67 -5.44 -2.28
CA VAL A 66 -5.52 -5.99 -1.56
C VAL A 66 -5.35 -7.46 -1.93
N VAL A 67 -4.24 -7.77 -2.58
CA VAL A 67 -3.92 -9.10 -3.12
C VAL A 67 -2.67 -9.65 -2.45
N TYR A 68 -2.69 -10.93 -2.08
CA TYR A 68 -1.46 -11.58 -1.63
C TYR A 68 -0.51 -11.79 -2.82
N GLY A 69 0.58 -11.02 -2.87
CA GLY A 69 1.56 -11.07 -3.95
C GLY A 69 2.74 -12.01 -3.68
N GLY A 70 3.00 -12.36 -2.42
CA GLY A 70 4.13 -13.19 -2.01
C GLY A 70 5.48 -12.57 -2.37
N GLN A 71 5.57 -11.25 -2.41
CA GLN A 71 6.80 -10.55 -2.80
C GLN A 71 7.91 -10.83 -1.75
N PRO A 72 9.10 -11.32 -2.17
CA PRO A 72 10.15 -11.71 -1.22
C PRO A 72 10.95 -10.53 -0.66
N HIS A 73 10.94 -9.36 -1.34
CA HIS A 73 11.78 -8.21 -0.99
C HIS A 73 11.01 -6.98 -0.49
N TYR A 74 9.69 -6.99 -0.59
CA TYR A 74 8.85 -5.84 -0.25
C TYR A 74 7.71 -6.28 0.68
N ASP A 75 7.48 -5.52 1.76
CA ASP A 75 6.33 -5.73 2.63
C ASP A 75 5.03 -5.44 1.87
N TYR A 76 5.01 -4.37 1.08
CA TYR A 76 3.89 -3.98 0.24
C TYR A 76 4.39 -3.38 -1.08
N LEU A 77 3.72 -3.72 -2.17
CA LEU A 77 3.89 -3.13 -3.49
C LEU A 77 2.53 -2.57 -3.92
N ILE A 78 2.50 -1.37 -4.48
CA ILE A 78 1.26 -0.81 -5.03
C ILE A 78 1.37 -0.63 -6.54
N ALA A 79 0.29 -0.95 -7.24
CA ALA A 79 0.04 -0.54 -8.61
C ALA A 79 -1.11 0.48 -8.58
N VAL A 80 -0.90 1.58 -9.28
CA VAL A 80 -1.83 2.71 -9.34
C VAL A 80 -2.18 2.87 -10.82
N GLU A 81 -3.46 2.69 -11.16
CA GLU A 81 -4.00 2.77 -12.52
C GLU A 81 -5.02 3.91 -12.66
#